data_AF-U2D5M6-F1
#
_entry.id   AF-U2D5M6-F1
#
_cell.length_a   1.000
_cell.length_b   1.000
_cell.length_c   1.000
_cell.angle_alpha   90.00
_cell.angle_beta   90.00
_cell.angle_gamma   90.00
#
_symmetry.space_group_name_H-M   'P 1'
#
loop_
_entity.id
_entity.type
_entity.pdbx_description
1 polymer ?
#
loop_
_entity_poly.entity_id
_entity_poly.type
_entity_poly.pdbx_seq_one_letter_code
_entity_poly.pdbx_strand_id
1 'polypeptide(L)'
;MLYLYIGAAVPVVLLLLRQALDFSYKEELVMASLADYVEQVRTWVEEVPVAEKPDPVLQEEIVDKITRSIRQTAATGSHFSKMLSPEEEEIMREIIREFMNAE
;
A
#
# COMPACT_ATOMS: atom_id res chain seq x y z
N MET A 1 47.57 30.05 -32.34
CA MET A 1 46.93 29.86 -31.03
C MET A 1 45.40 29.94 -31.08
N LEU A 2 44.81 30.98 -31.68
CA LEU A 2 43.34 31.16 -31.76
C LEU A 2 42.58 29.97 -32.39
N TYR A 3 43.07 29.43 -33.51
CA TYR A 3 42.43 28.30 -34.20
C TYR A 3 42.44 26.98 -33.40
N LEU A 4 43.46 26.78 -32.56
CA LEU A 4 43.56 25.61 -31.69
C LEU A 4 42.55 25.69 -30.55
N TYR A 5 42.32 26.89 -30.03
CA TYR A 5 41.29 27.17 -29.04
C TYR A 5 39.88 27.01 -29.61
N ILE A 6 39.63 27.52 -30.83
CA ILE A 6 38.35 27.32 -31.52
C ILE A 6 38.10 25.84 -31.79
N GLY A 7 39.12 25.09 -32.23
CA GLY A 7 39.03 23.65 -32.46
C GLY A 7 38.71 22.83 -31.20
N ALA A 8 39.11 23.30 -30.02
CA ALA A 8 38.80 22.67 -28.74
C ALA A 8 37.48 23.18 -28.12
N ALA A 9 37.12 24.45 -28.34
CA ALA A 9 35.91 25.04 -27.79
C ALA A 9 34.64 24.52 -28.47
N VAL A 10 34.66 24.33 -29.79
CA VAL A 10 33.52 23.81 -30.56
C VAL A 10 33.03 22.44 -30.05
N PRO A 11 33.88 21.40 -29.88
CA PRO A 11 33.41 20.12 -29.36
C PRO A 11 32.92 20.22 -27.91
N VAL A 12 33.53 21.04 -27.06
CA VAL A 12 33.06 21.25 -25.68
C VAL A 12 31.66 21.87 -25.65
N VAL A 13 31.42 22.89 -26.46
CA VAL A 13 30.09 23.52 -26.57
C VAL A 13 29.05 22.54 -27.13
N LEU A 14 29.41 21.73 -28.13
CA LEU A 14 28.53 20.69 -28.67
C LEU A 14 28.21 19.60 -27.64
N LEU A 15 29.16 19.22 -26.79
CA LEU A 15 28.94 18.26 -25.70
C LEU A 15 28.02 18.83 -24.62
N LEU A 16 28.19 20.10 -24.25
CA LEU A 16 27.31 20.77 -23.30
C LEU A 16 25.88 20.92 -23.84
N LEU A 17 25.74 21.27 -25.12
CA LEU A 17 24.44 21.33 -25.79
C LEU A 17 23.76 19.96 -25.82
N ARG A 18 24.52 18.90 -26.11
CA ARG A 18 24.03 17.52 -26.05
C ARG A 18 23.58 17.15 -24.65
N GLN A 19 24.34 17.48 -23.62
CA GLN A 19 23.99 17.17 -22.24
C GLN A 19 22.74 17.92 -21.78
N ALA A 20 22.56 19.17 -22.21
CA ALA A 20 21.35 19.94 -21.93
C ALA A 20 20.11 19.33 -22.62
N LEU A 21 20.24 18.90 -23.88
CA LEU A 21 19.16 18.23 -24.63
C LEU A 21 18.81 16.86 -24.03
N ASP A 22 19.81 16.03 -23.71
CA ASP A 22 19.62 14.73 -23.07
C ASP A 22 19.00 14.88 -21.67
N PHE A 23 19.32 15.96 -20.94
CA PHE A 23 18.71 16.26 -19.65
C PHE A 23 17.24 16.69 -19.81
N SER A 24 16.95 17.60 -20.74
CA SER A 24 15.59 18.07 -21.03
C SER A 24 14.66 16.92 -21.46
N TYR A 25 15.15 16.01 -22.31
CA TYR A 25 14.38 14.85 -22.74
C TYR A 25 14.08 13.88 -21.59
N LYS A 26 15.05 13.69 -20.68
CA LYS A 26 14.86 12.87 -19.48
C LYS A 26 13.93 13.52 -18.47
N GLU A 27 13.95 14.85 -18.35
CA GLU A 27 13.06 15.58 -17.45
C GLU A 27 11.59 15.41 -17.84
N GLU A 28 11.26 15.53 -19.12
CA GLU A 28 9.90 15.29 -19.62
C GLU A 28 9.43 13.85 -19.36
N LEU A 29 10.30 12.87 -19.61
CA LEU A 29 9.99 11.46 -19.36
C LEU A 29 9.82 11.14 -17.87
N VAL A 30 10.68 11.72 -17.02
CA VAL A 30 10.60 11.56 -15.56
C VAL A 30 9.35 12.25 -15.02
N MET A 31 9.01 13.45 -15.50
CA MET A 31 7.79 14.16 -15.12
C MET A 31 6.54 13.35 -15.49
N ALA A 32 6.49 12.76 -16.69
CA ALA A 32 5.40 11.89 -17.11
C ALA A 32 5.31 10.63 -16.25
N SER A 33 6.43 9.95 -16.00
CA SER A 33 6.45 8.73 -15.15
C SER A 33 6.11 9.02 -13.69
N LEU A 34 6.51 10.17 -13.16
CA LEU A 34 6.17 10.58 -11.79
C LEU A 34 4.69 10.99 -11.69
N ALA A 35 4.14 11.66 -12.71
CA ALA A 35 2.72 11.96 -12.78
C ALA A 35 1.89 10.68 -12.80
N ASP A 36 2.24 9.72 -13.66
CA ASP A 36 1.60 8.40 -13.72
C ASP A 36 1.74 7.64 -12.39
N TYR A 37 2.89 7.71 -11.72
CA TYR A 37 3.08 7.08 -10.41
C TYR A 37 2.22 7.72 -9.32
N VAL A 38 2.14 9.05 -9.27
CA VAL A 38 1.31 9.77 -8.30
C VAL A 38 -0.17 9.51 -8.55
N GLU A 39 -0.59 9.50 -9.81
CA GLU A 39 -1.96 9.17 -10.19
C GLU A 39 -2.28 7.72 -9.82
N GLN A 40 -1.40 6.77 -10.13
CA GLN A 40 -1.53 5.38 -9.72
C GLN A 40 -1.67 5.26 -8.20
N VAL A 41 -0.77 5.87 -7.40
CA VAL A 41 -0.85 5.86 -5.93
C VAL A 41 -2.17 6.49 -5.43
N ARG A 42 -2.64 7.55 -6.08
CA ARG A 42 -3.97 8.11 -5.80
C ARG A 42 -5.08 7.10 -6.07
N THR A 43 -5.05 6.41 -7.21
CA THR A 43 -6.02 5.36 -7.54
C THR A 43 -5.96 4.22 -6.52
N TRP A 44 -4.78 3.82 -6.06
CA TRP A 44 -4.64 2.83 -4.97
C TRP A 44 -5.24 3.34 -3.66
N VAL A 45 -5.12 4.63 -3.33
CA VAL A 45 -5.70 5.22 -2.12
C VAL A 45 -7.21 5.43 -2.25
N GLU A 46 -7.71 5.69 -3.46
CA GLU A 46 -9.13 5.88 -3.75
C GLU A 46 -9.86 4.54 -3.89
N GLU A 47 -9.16 3.47 -4.30
CA GLU A 47 -9.67 2.08 -4.30
C GLU A 47 -9.47 1.34 -2.98
N VAL A 48 -8.73 1.89 -2.00
CA VAL A 48 -8.94 1.48 -0.61
C VAL A 48 -10.30 2.06 -0.24
N PRO A 49 -11.34 1.23 -0.06
CA PRO A 49 -12.60 1.75 0.42
C PRO A 49 -12.26 2.46 1.72
N VAL A 50 -12.58 3.76 1.78
CA VAL A 50 -12.73 4.49 3.04
C VAL A 50 -13.34 3.47 3.99
N ALA A 51 -12.64 3.18 5.08
CA ALA A 51 -13.14 2.33 6.14
C ALA A 51 -14.44 2.98 6.63
N GLU A 52 -15.55 2.69 5.93
CA GLU A 52 -16.88 2.80 6.44
C GLU A 52 -16.81 1.89 7.65
N LYS A 53 -16.73 2.53 8.83
CA LYS A 53 -16.98 1.88 10.10
C LYS A 53 -18.12 0.91 9.84
N PRO A 54 -17.86 -0.42 9.88
CA PRO A 54 -18.85 -1.36 9.39
C PRO A 54 -20.12 -1.07 10.17
N ASP A 55 -21.27 -1.02 9.50
CA ASP A 55 -22.55 -0.85 10.18
C ASP A 55 -22.58 -1.79 11.40
N PRO A 56 -23.13 -1.39 12.55
CA PRO A 56 -23.09 -2.20 13.77
C PRO A 56 -23.64 -3.62 13.57
N VAL A 57 -24.49 -3.82 12.57
CA VAL A 57 -25.02 -5.12 12.13
C VAL A 57 -23.97 -5.97 11.39
N LEU A 58 -23.15 -5.36 10.53
CA LEU A 58 -22.08 -6.05 9.79
C LEU A 58 -20.90 -6.37 10.69
N GLN A 59 -20.63 -5.55 11.71
CA GLN A 59 -19.59 -5.85 12.71
C GLN A 59 -19.89 -7.15 13.48
N GLU A 60 -21.13 -7.35 13.92
CA GLU A 60 -21.54 -8.59 14.60
C GLU A 60 -21.39 -9.82 13.69
N GLU A 61 -21.68 -9.69 12.40
CA GLU A 61 -21.46 -10.78 11.43
C GLU A 61 -19.98 -11.11 11.23
N ILE A 62 -19.12 -10.07 11.19
CA ILE A 62 -17.66 -10.23 11.10
C ILE A 62 -17.11 -10.90 12.37
N VAL A 63 -17.52 -10.45 13.55
CA VAL A 63 -17.15 -11.03 14.85
C VAL A 63 -17.57 -12.50 14.91
N ASP A 64 -18.78 -12.83 14.46
CA ASP A 64 -19.29 -14.20 14.48
C ASP A 64 -18.54 -15.10 13.48
N LYS A 65 -18.20 -14.60 12.29
CA LYS A 65 -17.39 -15.33 11.30
C LYS A 65 -15.98 -15.61 11.82
N ILE A 66 -15.34 -14.65 12.49
CA ILE A 66 -14.01 -14.81 13.09
C ILE A 66 -14.07 -15.83 14.23
N THR A 67 -15.06 -15.74 15.12
CA THR A 67 -15.29 -16.68 16.22
C THR A 67 -15.41 -18.12 15.69
N ARG A 68 -16.22 -18.33 14.64
CA ARG A 68 -16.38 -19.64 13.99
C ARG A 68 -15.09 -20.14 13.35
N SER A 69 -14.35 -19.25 12.68
CA SER A 69 -13.06 -19.60 12.06
C SER A 69 -12.02 -20.04 13.10
N ILE A 70 -11.94 -19.34 14.24
CA ILE A 70 -11.04 -19.71 15.34
C ILE A 70 -11.45 -21.06 15.93
N ARG A 71 -12.75 -21.28 16.16
CA ARG A 71 -13.27 -22.57 16.61
C ARG A 71 -12.93 -23.70 15.64
N GLN A 72 -13.05 -23.47 14.33
CA GLN A 72 -12.73 -24.46 13.31
C GLN A 72 -11.22 -24.78 13.27
N THR A 73 -10.36 -23.77 13.37
CA THR A 73 -8.90 -23.96 13.44
C THR A 73 -8.50 -24.68 14.74
N ALA A 74 -9.06 -24.30 15.88
CA ALA A 74 -8.83 -24.95 17.17
C ALA A 74 -9.33 -26.41 17.18
N ALA A 75 -10.44 -26.71 16.50
CA ALA A 75 -10.96 -28.06 16.35
C ALA A 75 -10.13 -28.95 15.40
N THR A 76 -9.41 -28.36 14.44
CA THR A 76 -8.55 -29.06 13.48
C THR A 76 -7.27 -29.63 14.15
N GLY A 77 -6.94 -29.17 15.35
CA GLY A 77 -5.66 -29.42 16.02
C GLY A 77 -5.61 -30.41 17.19
N SER A 78 -6.60 -31.29 17.39
CA SER A 78 -6.72 -32.28 18.51
C SER A 78 -7.62 -31.81 19.65
N HIS A 79 -8.56 -32.68 20.05
CA HIS A 79 -9.24 -32.82 21.35
C HIS A 79 -9.82 -31.58 22.11
N PHE A 80 -9.66 -30.35 21.61
CA PHE A 80 -10.05 -29.09 22.25
C PHE A 80 -11.36 -28.50 21.70
N SER A 81 -12.05 -29.18 20.78
CA SER A 81 -13.36 -28.76 20.23
C SER A 81 -14.46 -28.57 21.31
N LYS A 82 -14.21 -29.07 22.53
CA LYS A 82 -15.06 -28.94 23.73
C LYS A 82 -14.57 -27.89 24.76
N MET A 83 -13.51 -27.14 24.46
CA MET A 83 -12.72 -26.45 25.50
C MET A 83 -12.80 -24.93 25.47
N LEU A 84 -13.65 -24.34 24.64
CA LEU A 84 -14.16 -23.00 24.94
C LEU A 84 -15.45 -23.20 25.73
N SER A 85 -15.37 -22.98 27.04
CA SER A 85 -16.54 -22.77 27.87
C SER A 85 -17.36 -21.59 27.31
N PRO A 86 -18.68 -21.53 27.55
CA PRO A 86 -19.50 -20.41 27.08
C PRO A 86 -18.95 -19.05 27.54
N GLU A 87 -18.29 -19.00 28.69
CA GLU A 87 -17.61 -17.80 29.22
C GLU A 87 -16.39 -17.39 28.36
N GLU A 88 -15.57 -18.35 27.93
CA GLU A 88 -14.39 -18.07 27.09
C GLU A 88 -14.77 -17.64 25.66
N GLU A 89 -15.90 -18.13 25.13
CA GLU A 89 -16.42 -17.69 23.84
C GLU A 89 -16.90 -16.22 23.91
N GLU A 90 -17.51 -15.81 25.03
CA GLU A 90 -17.93 -14.43 25.26
C GLU A 90 -16.73 -13.49 25.36
N ILE A 91 -15.69 -13.88 26.12
CA ILE A 91 -14.43 -13.13 26.22
C ILE A 91 -13.77 -12.99 24.85
N MET A 92 -13.73 -14.06 24.06
CA MET A 92 -13.16 -14.02 22.70
C MET A 92 -13.93 -13.04 21.80
N ARG A 93 -15.27 -13.04 21.86
CA ARG A 93 -16.11 -12.09 21.10
C ARG A 93 -15.87 -10.65 21.54
N GLU A 94 -15.71 -10.41 22.84
CA GLU A 94 -15.42 -9.09 23.39
C GLU A 94 -14.05 -8.57 22.94
N ILE A 95 -13.01 -9.43 22.97
CA ILE A 95 -11.68 -9.10 22.45
C ILE A 95 -11.75 -8.73 20.97
N ILE A 96 -12.44 -9.53 20.14
CA ILE A 96 -12.59 -9.23 18.70
C ILE A 96 -13.33 -7.91 18.50
N ARG A 97 -14.39 -7.64 19.29
CA ARG A 97 -15.14 -6.38 19.23
C ARG A 97 -14.28 -5.17 19.66
N GLU A 98 -13.43 -5.33 20.67
CA GLU A 98 -12.49 -4.28 21.12
C GLU A 98 -11.46 -3.97 20.02
N PHE A 99 -10.88 -5.00 19.39
CA PHE A 99 -9.95 -4.82 18.26
C PHE A 99 -10.60 -4.11 17.06
N MET A 100 -11.86 -4.39 16.75
CA MET A 100 -12.59 -3.74 15.65
C MET A 100 -12.97 -2.28 15.94
N ASN A 101 -13.06 -1.88 17.21
CA ASN A 101 -13.42 -0.51 17.62
C ASN A 101 -12.21 0.33 18.06
N ALA A 102 -11.04 -0.28 18.23
CA ALA A 102 -9.80 0.39 18.63
C ALA A 102 -9.08 1.13 17.48
N GLU A 103 -9.60 1.02 16.25
CA GLU A 103 -9.16 1.75 15.04
C GLU A 103 -10.12 2.92 14.71
#